data_AF-A0A2E7JTS7-F1
#
_entry.id   AF-A0A2E7JTS7-F1
#
_cell.length_a   1.000
_cell.length_b   1.000
_cell.length_c   1.000
_cell.angle_alpha   90.00
_cell.angle_beta   90.00
_cell.angle_gamma   90.00
#
_symmetry.space_group_name_H-M   'P 1'
#
loop_
_entity.id
_entity.type
_entity.pdbx_description
1 polymer ?
#
loop_
_entity_poly.entity_id
_entity_poly.type
_entity_poly.pdbx_seq_one_letter_code
_entity_poly.pdbx_strand_id
1 'polypeptide(L)'
;MAAKLYNPYRDMAGQWVRGSFHGHCDEHSACASVPLEQSVKWYRDVGAGFVTLTDHDFITDLAPLQARHPDVAFVQGFEYSSRENVVFAGPGISPLYELPLEQALAQAGDLFTMVCHPWPVEGKRDYWTLEKIETLGTLPDGLEVYNGHYGHASARAAGRWPLYDEFWDQLLTAGHRIWGFANDDFHDPEDFDNAFNMVLVEERSAAAVIAAVKRGRSYATTGLLLKNLQENQGLIQVETDAPCTGRFIGPEGRALGVADGTHFSYQAKDEAYVRFQAEGERGRLFLQPLFAPKSPT
;
A
#
# COMPACT_ATOMS: atom_id res chain seq x y z
N MET A 1 14.27 3.43 -30.08
CA MET A 1 12.93 4.01 -29.85
C MET A 1 12.82 4.29 -28.36
N ALA A 2 12.21 5.40 -27.95
CA ALA A 2 12.01 5.69 -26.54
C ALA A 2 11.18 4.59 -25.85
N ALA A 3 11.55 4.20 -24.64
CA ALA A 3 10.82 3.20 -23.88
C ALA A 3 9.41 3.73 -23.57
N LYS A 4 8.37 3.00 -24.01
CA LYS A 4 6.97 3.36 -23.72
C LYS A 4 6.58 2.77 -22.37
N LEU A 5 6.65 3.52 -21.28
CA LEU A 5 6.24 2.98 -19.98
C LEU A 5 4.72 3.03 -19.79
N TYR A 6 4.15 2.00 -19.17
CA TYR A 6 2.89 2.09 -18.45
C TYR A 6 3.15 2.86 -17.16
N ASN A 7 2.68 4.09 -17.13
CA ASN A 7 2.77 4.95 -15.97
C ASN A 7 1.38 5.00 -15.30
N PRO A 8 1.21 4.43 -14.07
CA PRO A 8 -0.08 4.46 -13.38
C PRO A 8 -0.50 5.87 -12.96
N TYR A 9 0.45 6.81 -12.98
CA TYR A 9 0.28 8.24 -12.72
C TYR A 9 0.09 9.07 -14.00
N ARG A 10 -0.20 8.45 -15.15
CA ARG A 10 -0.49 9.22 -16.37
C ARG A 10 -1.92 9.75 -16.34
N ASP A 11 -2.10 10.94 -16.91
CA ASP A 11 -3.40 11.62 -17.06
C ASP A 11 -4.13 11.78 -15.72
N MET A 12 -3.37 12.14 -14.69
CA MET A 12 -3.89 12.40 -13.35
C MET A 12 -4.82 13.62 -13.36
N ALA A 13 -6.11 13.35 -13.27
CA ALA A 13 -7.13 14.33 -12.87
C ALA A 13 -7.68 13.92 -11.50
N GLY A 14 -7.95 14.90 -10.64
CA GLY A 14 -8.51 14.66 -9.32
C GLY A 14 -7.70 15.28 -8.19
N GLN A 15 -7.85 14.71 -6.99
CA GLN A 15 -7.25 15.19 -5.75
C GLN A 15 -6.54 14.05 -5.03
N TRP A 16 -5.42 14.37 -4.39
CA TRP A 16 -4.74 13.46 -3.50
C TRP A 16 -5.48 13.39 -2.16
N VAL A 17 -5.81 12.18 -1.73
CA VAL A 17 -6.41 11.90 -0.42
C VAL A 17 -5.50 10.98 0.39
N ARG A 18 -5.33 11.30 1.66
CA ARG A 18 -4.57 10.50 2.63
C ARG A 18 -5.45 9.38 3.20
N GLY A 19 -4.87 8.22 3.48
CA GLY A 19 -5.48 7.20 4.33
C GLY A 19 -4.64 5.93 4.46
N SER A 20 -5.08 5.04 5.34
CA SER A 20 -4.50 3.73 5.62
C SER A 20 -5.50 2.63 5.22
N PHE A 21 -4.99 1.48 4.77
CA PHE A 21 -5.79 0.31 4.42
C PHE A 21 -5.75 -0.79 5.47
N HIS A 22 -4.92 -0.65 6.50
CA HIS A 22 -4.70 -1.67 7.52
C HIS A 22 -4.82 -1.01 8.89
N GLY A 23 -5.85 -1.41 9.64
CA GLY A 23 -6.10 -0.89 10.97
C GLY A 23 -7.22 -1.66 11.66
N HIS A 24 -7.17 -1.62 12.99
CA HIS A 24 -7.95 -2.45 13.88
C HIS A 24 -8.63 -1.58 14.94
N CYS A 25 -9.71 -2.10 15.52
CA CYS A 25 -10.39 -1.49 16.65
C CYS A 25 -10.58 -2.48 17.80
N ASP A 26 -10.65 -1.97 19.02
CA ASP A 26 -10.74 -2.81 20.23
C ASP A 26 -12.05 -3.62 20.31
N GLU A 27 -13.10 -3.17 19.60
CA GLU A 27 -14.39 -3.84 19.59
C GLU A 27 -14.35 -5.21 18.90
N HIS A 28 -13.45 -5.38 17.92
CA HIS A 28 -13.45 -6.55 17.03
C HIS A 28 -12.07 -7.20 16.83
N SER A 29 -10.98 -6.55 17.24
CA SER A 29 -9.63 -7.12 17.23
C SER A 29 -9.03 -7.12 18.64
N ALA A 30 -8.84 -8.30 19.23
CA ALA A 30 -8.38 -8.45 20.62
C ALA A 30 -6.96 -7.92 20.90
N CYS A 31 -6.19 -7.65 19.85
CA CYS A 31 -4.86 -7.04 19.88
C CYS A 31 -4.89 -5.50 19.81
N ALA A 32 -6.04 -4.89 19.53
CA ALA A 32 -6.18 -3.43 19.49
C ALA A 32 -6.65 -2.89 20.84
N SER A 33 -6.20 -1.68 21.19
CA SER A 33 -6.59 -0.99 22.42
C SER A 33 -7.37 0.30 22.19
N VAL A 34 -7.61 0.66 20.93
CA VAL A 34 -8.29 1.91 20.56
C VAL A 34 -9.70 1.62 20.03
N PRO A 35 -10.74 2.21 20.63
CA PRO A 35 -12.11 2.09 20.14
C PRO A 35 -12.29 2.69 18.74
N LEU A 36 -13.21 2.11 17.97
CA LEU A 36 -13.55 2.51 16.61
C LEU A 36 -13.83 4.01 16.46
N GLU A 37 -14.69 4.55 17.32
CA GLU A 37 -15.03 5.99 17.30
C GLU A 37 -13.79 6.87 17.52
N GLN A 38 -12.88 6.43 18.39
CA GLN A 38 -11.66 7.16 18.72
C GLN A 38 -10.65 7.08 17.57
N SER A 39 -10.51 5.91 16.95
CA SER A 39 -9.70 5.67 15.76
C SER A 39 -10.14 6.58 14.60
N VAL A 40 -11.43 6.57 14.26
CA VAL A 40 -12.00 7.42 13.20
C VAL A 40 -11.79 8.90 13.50
N LYS A 41 -11.97 9.32 14.76
CA LYS A 41 -11.70 10.70 15.14
C LYS A 41 -10.24 11.10 14.87
N TRP A 42 -9.27 10.26 15.23
CA TRP A 42 -7.87 10.56 15.02
C TRP A 42 -7.50 10.67 13.54
N TYR A 43 -7.96 9.72 12.71
CA TYR A 43 -7.77 9.83 11.25
C TYR A 43 -8.36 11.12 10.67
N ARG A 44 -9.53 11.55 11.17
CA ARG A 44 -10.12 12.83 10.76
C ARG A 44 -9.28 14.03 11.18
N ASP A 45 -8.74 14.01 12.41
CA ASP A 45 -7.92 15.11 12.95
C ASP A 45 -6.61 15.30 12.16
N VAL A 46 -6.04 14.23 11.59
CA VAL A 46 -4.85 14.30 10.71
C VAL A 46 -5.19 14.56 9.24
N GLY A 47 -6.47 14.78 8.92
CA GLY A 47 -6.93 15.12 7.59
C GLY A 47 -7.01 13.95 6.62
N ALA A 48 -7.20 12.72 7.10
CA ALA A 48 -7.45 11.57 6.24
C ALA A 48 -8.70 11.80 5.38
N GLY A 49 -8.57 11.53 4.07
CA GLY A 49 -9.70 11.60 3.13
C GLY A 49 -10.44 10.27 3.01
N PHE A 50 -9.84 9.17 3.48
CA PHE A 50 -10.51 7.89 3.67
C PHE A 50 -10.01 7.17 4.92
N VAL A 51 -10.86 6.32 5.48
CA VAL A 51 -10.55 5.43 6.61
C VAL A 51 -10.97 4.03 6.22
N THR A 52 -10.06 3.08 6.38
CA THR A 52 -10.34 1.65 6.20
C THR A 52 -10.30 0.97 7.56
N LEU A 53 -11.21 0.05 7.81
CA LEU A 53 -11.18 -0.80 8.99
C LEU A 53 -11.15 -2.25 8.56
N THR A 54 -10.16 -2.99 9.06
CA THR A 54 -9.83 -4.36 8.64
C THR A 54 -9.58 -5.23 9.85
N ASP A 55 -10.58 -5.33 10.73
CA ASP A 55 -10.49 -6.21 11.89
C ASP A 55 -10.26 -7.67 11.47
N HIS A 56 -9.62 -8.45 12.35
CA HIS A 56 -9.26 -9.83 12.08
C HIS A 56 -10.50 -10.68 11.83
N ASP A 57 -10.63 -11.22 10.61
CA ASP A 57 -11.72 -12.09 10.18
C ASP A 57 -13.12 -11.55 10.59
N PHE A 58 -13.31 -10.23 10.55
CA PHE A 58 -14.55 -9.55 10.92
C PHE A 58 -14.78 -8.30 10.07
N ILE A 59 -16.03 -8.10 9.60
CA ILE A 59 -16.43 -6.90 8.87
C ILE A 59 -17.19 -5.98 9.82
N THR A 60 -16.53 -4.91 10.22
CA THR A 60 -17.12 -3.89 11.08
C THR A 60 -18.03 -2.97 10.26
N ASP A 61 -19.27 -2.75 10.73
CA ASP A 61 -20.24 -1.88 10.07
C ASP A 61 -19.88 -0.40 10.26
N LEU A 62 -19.47 0.25 9.18
CA LEU A 62 -19.07 1.65 9.15
C LEU A 62 -20.22 2.59 8.72
N ALA A 63 -21.40 2.08 8.38
CA ALA A 63 -22.51 2.90 7.90
C ALA A 63 -22.94 4.01 8.90
N PRO A 64 -22.99 3.76 10.23
CA PRO A 64 -23.30 4.81 11.20
C PRO A 64 -22.26 5.95 11.25
N LEU A 65 -20.99 5.63 11.05
CA LEU A 65 -19.89 6.60 10.99
C LEU A 65 -19.94 7.40 9.70
N GLN A 66 -20.18 6.73 8.57
CA GLN A 66 -20.32 7.37 7.26
C GLN A 66 -21.48 8.39 7.24
N ALA A 67 -22.60 8.07 7.89
CA ALA A 67 -23.73 8.99 8.01
C ALA A 67 -23.39 10.26 8.83
N ARG A 68 -22.50 10.15 9.83
CA ARG A 68 -22.06 11.27 10.68
C ARG A 68 -20.90 12.07 10.08
N HIS A 69 -20.12 11.46 9.19
CA HIS A 69 -18.89 12.02 8.62
C HIS A 69 -18.84 11.89 7.09
N PRO A 70 -19.76 12.55 6.34
CA PRO A 70 -19.86 12.41 4.89
C PRO A 70 -18.68 13.01 4.11
N ASP A 71 -17.78 13.74 4.80
CA ASP A 71 -16.55 14.33 4.26
C ASP A 71 -15.39 13.34 4.11
N VAL A 72 -15.55 12.13 4.65
CA VAL A 72 -14.55 11.04 4.65
C VAL A 72 -15.13 9.82 3.94
N ALA A 73 -14.32 9.19 3.09
CA ALA A 73 -14.67 7.89 2.52
C ALA A 73 -14.40 6.76 3.54
N PHE A 74 -15.44 6.01 3.92
CA PHE A 74 -15.27 4.83 4.77
C PHE A 74 -15.19 3.58 3.90
N VAL A 75 -14.12 2.81 4.06
CA VAL A 75 -13.87 1.57 3.34
C VAL A 75 -13.98 0.42 4.33
N GLN A 76 -14.99 -0.42 4.17
CA GLN A 76 -15.12 -1.63 4.98
C GLN A 76 -14.18 -2.71 4.45
N GLY A 77 -13.59 -3.45 5.37
CA GLY A 77 -12.66 -4.52 5.07
C GLY A 77 -12.60 -5.54 6.20
N PHE A 78 -11.74 -6.52 6.02
CA PHE A 78 -11.26 -7.42 7.06
C PHE A 78 -9.80 -7.78 6.75
N GLU A 79 -9.02 -8.08 7.78
CA GLU A 79 -7.74 -8.75 7.60
C GLU A 79 -8.00 -10.25 7.71
N TYR A 80 -7.73 -11.00 6.65
CA TYR A 80 -7.77 -12.46 6.66
C TYR A 80 -6.65 -12.95 7.57
N SER A 81 -6.96 -13.72 8.63
CA SER A 81 -5.98 -13.99 9.71
C SER A 81 -5.86 -15.45 10.13
N SER A 82 -6.52 -16.38 9.41
CA SER A 82 -6.43 -17.83 9.67
C SER A 82 -5.16 -18.51 9.12
N ARG A 83 -4.40 -17.80 8.27
CA ARG A 83 -3.01 -18.11 7.87
C ARG A 83 -2.27 -16.78 7.64
N GLU A 84 -1.24 -16.75 6.80
CA GLU A 84 -0.53 -15.50 6.49
C GLU A 84 -1.51 -14.40 6.06
N ASN A 85 -1.30 -13.19 6.57
CA ASN A 85 -2.32 -12.15 6.53
C ASN A 85 -2.54 -11.51 5.15
N VAL A 86 -3.81 -11.26 4.81
CA VAL A 86 -4.23 -10.54 3.59
C VAL A 86 -5.44 -9.64 3.90
N VAL A 87 -5.32 -8.34 3.64
CA VAL A 87 -6.46 -7.41 3.68
C VAL A 87 -7.36 -7.60 2.48
N PHE A 88 -8.67 -7.62 2.73
CA PHE A 88 -9.73 -7.45 1.72
C PHE A 88 -10.53 -6.20 2.07
N ALA A 89 -10.73 -5.30 1.11
CA ALA A 89 -11.42 -4.04 1.38
C ALA A 89 -12.21 -3.53 0.17
N GLY A 90 -13.42 -3.02 0.41
CA GLY A 90 -14.19 -2.32 -0.62
C GLY A 90 -15.71 -2.40 -0.49
N PRO A 91 -16.43 -1.69 -1.37
CA PRO A 91 -17.89 -1.71 -1.39
C PRO A 91 -18.44 -3.12 -1.63
N GLY A 92 -19.49 -3.50 -0.90
CA GLY A 92 -20.17 -4.78 -1.08
C GLY A 92 -19.39 -5.99 -0.55
N ILE A 93 -18.37 -5.76 0.30
CA ILE A 93 -17.61 -6.84 0.92
C ILE A 93 -18.52 -7.81 1.70
N SER A 94 -18.26 -9.10 1.54
CA SER A 94 -18.89 -10.20 2.26
C SER A 94 -17.87 -10.94 3.13
N PRO A 95 -18.29 -11.75 4.12
CA PRO A 95 -17.42 -12.58 4.98
C PRO A 95 -16.55 -13.64 4.25
N LEU A 96 -15.68 -13.23 3.34
CA LEU A 96 -14.85 -14.15 2.55
C LEU A 96 -13.77 -14.85 3.39
N TYR A 97 -13.51 -14.37 4.61
CA TYR A 97 -12.66 -15.04 5.60
C TYR A 97 -13.22 -16.41 6.06
N GLU A 98 -14.49 -16.71 5.77
CA GLU A 98 -15.08 -18.04 6.01
C GLU A 98 -14.66 -19.09 4.96
N LEU A 99 -14.01 -18.66 3.89
CA LEU A 99 -13.54 -19.52 2.80
C LEU A 99 -12.02 -19.73 2.90
N PRO A 100 -11.48 -20.83 2.32
CA PRO A 100 -10.04 -20.92 2.08
C PRO A 100 -9.53 -19.71 1.29
N LEU A 101 -8.36 -19.17 1.66
CA LEU A 101 -7.81 -17.94 1.08
C LEU A 101 -7.82 -17.92 -0.45
N GLU A 102 -7.50 -19.03 -1.11
CA GLU A 102 -7.49 -19.14 -2.57
C GLU A 102 -8.90 -18.95 -3.17
N GLN A 103 -9.93 -19.46 -2.49
CA GLN A 103 -11.33 -19.26 -2.88
C GLN A 103 -11.81 -17.84 -2.56
N ALA A 104 -11.38 -17.28 -1.43
CA ALA A 104 -11.67 -15.89 -1.06
C ALA A 104 -11.11 -14.91 -2.12
N LEU A 105 -9.84 -15.08 -2.50
CA LEU A 105 -9.20 -14.27 -3.56
C LEU A 105 -9.88 -14.45 -4.91
N ALA A 106 -10.24 -15.67 -5.29
CA ALA A 106 -10.98 -15.93 -6.53
C ALA A 106 -12.37 -15.27 -6.57
N GLN A 107 -12.99 -15.04 -5.40
CA GLN A 107 -14.29 -14.37 -5.26
C GLN A 107 -14.18 -12.87 -4.97
N ALA A 108 -12.98 -12.33 -4.78
CA ALA A 108 -12.76 -10.93 -4.39
C ALA A 108 -13.30 -9.94 -5.42
N GLY A 109 -13.25 -10.27 -6.71
CA GLY A 109 -13.77 -9.43 -7.80
C GLY A 109 -13.18 -8.01 -7.75
N ASP A 110 -14.05 -7.01 -7.53
CA ASP A 110 -13.69 -5.60 -7.49
C ASP A 110 -13.11 -5.14 -6.13
N LEU A 111 -13.10 -5.99 -5.10
CA LEU A 111 -12.46 -5.68 -3.82
C LEU A 111 -10.95 -5.49 -4.00
N PHE A 112 -10.38 -4.59 -3.20
CA PHE A 112 -8.94 -4.46 -3.07
C PHE A 112 -8.40 -5.57 -2.18
N THR A 113 -7.29 -6.19 -2.60
CA THR A 113 -6.60 -7.25 -1.87
C THR A 113 -5.12 -6.92 -1.68
N MET A 114 -4.62 -7.06 -0.46
CA MET A 114 -3.25 -6.68 -0.12
C MET A 114 -2.61 -7.67 0.84
N VAL A 115 -1.45 -8.20 0.47
CA VAL A 115 -0.63 -9.01 1.36
C VAL A 115 -0.09 -8.15 2.51
N CYS A 116 -0.32 -8.57 3.75
CA CYS A 116 0.14 -7.83 4.92
C CYS A 116 1.52 -8.29 5.38
N HIS A 117 2.28 -7.32 5.88
CA HIS A 117 3.57 -7.45 6.56
C HIS A 117 4.43 -8.69 6.20
N PRO A 118 4.77 -8.87 4.90
CA PRO A 118 5.23 -10.16 4.37
C PRO A 118 6.67 -10.52 4.71
N TRP A 119 6.84 -11.16 5.86
CA TRP A 119 8.15 -11.52 6.35
C TRP A 119 8.71 -12.75 5.60
N PRO A 120 9.88 -12.70 4.94
CA PRO A 120 10.37 -13.83 4.13
C PRO A 120 11.20 -14.87 4.92
N VAL A 121 10.91 -15.07 6.21
CA VAL A 121 11.64 -16.00 7.09
C VAL A 121 10.70 -17.05 7.66
N GLU A 122 11.09 -18.30 7.45
CA GLU A 122 10.36 -19.49 7.90
C GLU A 122 10.13 -19.51 9.42
N GLY A 123 8.95 -20.01 9.82
CA GLY A 123 8.56 -20.12 11.23
C GLY A 123 8.00 -18.83 11.85
N LYS A 124 7.86 -17.75 11.08
CA LYS A 124 7.08 -16.56 11.47
C LYS A 124 5.63 -16.69 10.95
N ARG A 125 4.68 -16.05 11.64
CA ARG A 125 3.23 -16.12 11.33
C ARG A 125 2.94 -15.67 9.89
N ASP A 126 3.62 -14.63 9.45
CA ASP A 126 3.40 -13.97 8.15
C ASP A 126 4.51 -14.31 7.15
N TYR A 127 4.87 -15.60 7.13
CA TYR A 127 5.93 -16.11 6.28
C TYR A 127 5.47 -16.21 4.82
N TRP A 128 5.61 -15.12 4.07
CA TRP A 128 5.31 -15.09 2.64
C TRP A 128 6.54 -15.45 1.81
N THR A 129 6.32 -16.25 0.77
CA THR A 129 7.33 -16.58 -0.26
C THR A 129 6.76 -16.34 -1.64
N LEU A 130 7.65 -16.17 -2.63
CA LEU A 130 7.24 -16.09 -4.03
C LEU A 130 6.36 -17.28 -4.44
N GLU A 131 6.77 -18.50 -4.07
CA GLU A 131 6.01 -19.72 -4.33
C GLU A 131 4.60 -19.67 -3.72
N LYS A 132 4.46 -19.25 -2.46
CA LYS A 132 3.15 -19.13 -1.82
C LYS A 132 2.25 -18.18 -2.61
N ILE A 133 2.75 -17.00 -2.99
CA ILE A 133 1.99 -16.03 -3.78
C ILE A 133 1.59 -16.61 -5.14
N GLU A 134 2.50 -17.30 -5.84
CA GLU A 134 2.23 -17.89 -7.15
C GLU A 134 1.20 -19.04 -7.09
N THR A 135 1.14 -19.75 -5.97
CA THR A 135 0.19 -20.85 -5.75
C THR A 135 -1.21 -20.41 -5.30
N LEU A 136 -1.43 -19.13 -4.97
CA LEU A 136 -2.76 -18.60 -4.59
C LEU A 136 -3.79 -18.67 -5.73
N GLY A 137 -3.34 -18.81 -6.97
CA GLY A 137 -4.19 -18.87 -8.18
C GLY A 137 -4.70 -17.50 -8.65
N THR A 138 -5.10 -16.64 -7.71
CA THR A 138 -5.41 -15.22 -7.96
C THR A 138 -4.38 -14.35 -7.25
N LEU A 139 -3.67 -13.52 -8.00
CA LEU A 139 -2.67 -12.60 -7.45
C LEU A 139 -3.37 -11.45 -6.69
N PRO A 140 -2.97 -11.14 -5.44
CA PRO A 140 -3.42 -9.94 -4.76
C PRO A 140 -3.08 -8.66 -5.53
N ASP A 141 -3.88 -7.60 -5.36
CA ASP A 141 -3.64 -6.31 -6.02
C ASP A 141 -2.35 -5.63 -5.51
N GLY A 142 -1.98 -5.90 -4.25
CA GLY A 142 -0.88 -5.24 -3.58
C GLY A 142 -0.19 -6.01 -2.47
N LEU A 143 0.83 -5.40 -1.90
CA LEU A 143 1.46 -5.81 -0.64
C LEU A 143 1.91 -4.60 0.19
N GLU A 144 2.00 -4.79 1.50
CA GLU A 144 2.61 -3.81 2.40
C GLU A 144 4.12 -3.75 2.19
N VAL A 145 4.62 -2.64 1.67
CA VAL A 145 6.06 -2.33 1.60
C VAL A 145 6.56 -1.72 2.90
N TYR A 146 5.67 -1.13 3.69
CA TYR A 146 5.97 -0.66 5.03
C TYR A 146 4.81 -0.90 6.00
N ASN A 147 5.10 -1.52 7.15
CA ASN A 147 4.13 -1.69 8.24
C ASN A 147 4.54 -0.87 9.47
N GLY A 148 3.66 0.03 9.87
CA GLY A 148 3.87 1.01 10.93
C GLY A 148 3.87 0.45 12.34
N HIS A 149 3.03 -0.54 12.61
CA HIS A 149 3.00 -1.30 13.85
C HIS A 149 4.33 -2.01 14.12
N TYR A 150 5.10 -2.33 13.08
CA TYR A 150 6.46 -2.85 13.22
C TYR A 150 7.56 -1.78 13.13
N GLY A 151 7.19 -0.52 12.88
CA GLY A 151 8.09 0.59 12.61
C GLY A 151 8.59 1.32 13.85
N HIS A 152 7.83 1.27 14.94
CA HIS A 152 8.16 1.98 16.17
C HIS A 152 9.31 1.32 16.95
N ALA A 153 9.92 2.08 17.87
CA ALA A 153 11.19 1.71 18.48
C ALA A 153 11.10 0.41 19.29
N SER A 154 10.02 0.22 20.04
CA SER A 154 9.82 -0.98 20.88
C SER A 154 9.56 -2.23 20.04
N ALA A 155 8.77 -2.16 18.96
CA ALA A 155 8.57 -3.27 18.03
C ALA A 155 9.89 -3.73 17.38
N ARG A 156 10.70 -2.79 16.89
CA ARG A 156 12.02 -3.12 16.32
C ARG A 156 12.97 -3.72 17.35
N ALA A 157 12.96 -3.21 18.58
CA ALA A 157 13.74 -3.79 19.69
C ALA A 157 13.29 -5.22 20.03
N ALA A 158 12.01 -5.56 19.79
CA ALA A 158 11.46 -6.91 19.92
C ALA A 158 11.73 -7.80 18.69
N GLY A 159 12.50 -7.33 17.70
CA GLY A 159 12.86 -8.09 16.51
C GLY A 159 11.79 -8.08 15.41
N ARG A 160 10.86 -7.12 15.45
CA ARG A 160 9.98 -6.82 14.31
C ARG A 160 10.73 -6.02 13.23
N TRP A 161 10.19 -6.00 12.03
CA TRP A 161 10.79 -5.42 10.84
C TRP A 161 9.68 -4.79 10.02
N PRO A 162 9.77 -3.49 9.73
CA PRO A 162 8.68 -2.80 9.06
C PRO A 162 8.80 -2.77 7.54
N LEU A 163 9.95 -3.12 6.93
CA LEU A 163 10.26 -2.76 5.54
C LEU A 163 10.31 -3.98 4.60
N TYR A 164 9.45 -4.06 3.60
CA TYR A 164 9.32 -5.24 2.73
C TYR A 164 9.60 -4.95 1.26
N ASP A 165 10.37 -3.92 0.96
CA ASP A 165 10.70 -3.50 -0.40
C ASP A 165 11.52 -4.54 -1.18
N GLU A 166 12.38 -5.32 -0.50
CA GLU A 166 13.11 -6.42 -1.13
C GLU A 166 12.18 -7.55 -1.60
N PHE A 167 11.17 -7.91 -0.80
CA PHE A 167 10.19 -8.92 -1.21
C PHE A 167 9.30 -8.41 -2.35
N TRP A 168 8.98 -7.12 -2.33
CA TRP A 168 8.31 -6.47 -3.46
C TRP A 168 9.14 -6.55 -4.74
N ASP A 169 10.44 -6.24 -4.68
CA ASP A 169 11.34 -6.37 -5.84
C ASP A 169 11.43 -7.81 -6.35
N GLN A 170 11.41 -8.81 -5.46
CA GLN A 170 11.38 -10.21 -5.86
C GLN A 170 10.14 -10.53 -6.70
N LEU A 171 8.96 -10.10 -6.26
CA LEU A 171 7.70 -10.30 -6.98
C LEU A 171 7.68 -9.57 -8.33
N LEU A 172 8.11 -8.30 -8.35
CA LEU A 172 8.20 -7.50 -9.57
C LEU A 172 9.17 -8.12 -10.59
N THR A 173 10.30 -8.66 -10.10
CA THR A 173 11.32 -9.31 -10.93
C THR A 173 10.82 -10.63 -11.52
N ALA A 174 9.98 -11.37 -10.78
CA ALA A 174 9.27 -12.55 -11.28
C ALA A 174 8.17 -12.21 -12.32
N GLY A 175 7.93 -10.92 -12.59
CA GLY A 175 6.98 -10.45 -13.60
C GLY A 175 5.58 -10.17 -13.07
N HIS A 176 5.37 -10.29 -11.75
CA HIS A 176 4.10 -9.97 -11.10
C HIS A 176 3.92 -8.45 -11.06
N ARG A 177 2.76 -7.96 -11.52
CA ARG A 177 2.42 -6.52 -11.48
C ARG A 177 1.59 -6.24 -10.24
N ILE A 178 2.27 -6.14 -9.10
CA ILE A 178 1.67 -5.91 -7.78
C ILE A 178 2.07 -4.53 -7.25
N TRP A 179 1.14 -3.84 -6.59
CA TRP A 179 1.34 -2.49 -6.05
C TRP A 179 1.89 -2.52 -4.62
N GLY A 180 2.60 -1.46 -4.23
CA GLY A 180 3.18 -1.32 -2.88
C GLY A 180 2.43 -0.31 -2.02
N PHE A 181 2.16 -0.66 -0.77
CA PHE A 181 1.40 0.16 0.18
C PHE A 181 2.11 0.33 1.52
N ALA A 182 1.86 1.43 2.22
CA ALA A 182 2.33 1.63 3.59
C ALA A 182 1.14 1.90 4.49
N ASN A 183 1.04 1.17 5.59
CA ASN A 183 -0.05 1.33 6.55
C ASN A 183 0.54 1.39 7.94
N ASP A 184 -0.12 2.14 8.81
CA ASP A 184 0.19 2.17 10.22
C ASP A 184 -0.16 0.85 10.94
N ASP A 185 -1.08 0.05 10.37
CA ASP A 185 -1.55 -1.21 10.98
C ASP A 185 -2.02 -0.94 12.41
N PHE A 186 -2.90 0.05 12.51
CA PHE A 186 -3.19 0.74 13.76
C PHE A 186 -3.90 -0.17 14.77
N HIS A 187 -3.19 -0.56 15.83
CA HIS A 187 -3.70 -1.33 16.96
C HIS A 187 -3.72 -0.49 18.24
N ASP A 188 -2.64 0.26 18.45
CA ASP A 188 -2.36 1.00 19.67
C ASP A 188 -1.95 2.45 19.35
N PRO A 189 -2.06 3.39 20.30
CA PRO A 189 -1.71 4.79 20.08
C PRO A 189 -0.29 5.06 19.55
N GLU A 190 0.66 4.15 19.77
CA GLU A 190 2.05 4.27 19.28
C GLU A 190 2.15 4.04 17.75
N ASP A 191 1.20 3.31 17.16
CA ASP A 191 1.22 2.98 15.72
C ASP A 191 0.69 4.14 14.87
N PHE A 192 -0.20 4.95 15.44
CA PHE A 192 -1.03 5.90 14.72
C PHE A 192 -0.21 6.85 13.82
N ASP A 193 -0.66 6.99 12.56
CA ASP A 193 -0.23 8.03 11.62
C ASP A 193 1.24 7.96 11.17
N ASN A 194 1.96 6.89 11.49
CA ASN A 194 3.38 6.75 11.17
C ASN A 194 3.64 6.23 9.74
N ALA A 195 2.62 5.71 9.07
CA ALA A 195 2.66 5.21 7.70
C ALA A 195 1.27 5.32 7.05
N PHE A 196 1.23 5.75 5.79
CA PHE A 196 -0.03 6.00 5.08
C PHE A 196 0.16 6.01 3.56
N ASN A 197 -0.96 6.02 2.85
CA ASN A 197 -1.00 6.13 1.41
C ASN A 197 -1.61 7.46 0.99
N MET A 198 -1.06 8.02 -0.07
CA MET A 198 -1.69 9.11 -0.80
C MET A 198 -2.30 8.51 -2.06
N VAL A 199 -3.61 8.64 -2.22
CA VAL A 199 -4.38 8.05 -3.32
C VAL A 199 -4.95 9.17 -4.17
N LEU A 200 -4.76 9.09 -5.48
CA LEU A 200 -5.34 10.06 -6.40
C LEU A 200 -6.74 9.62 -6.81
N VAL A 201 -7.74 10.39 -6.41
CA VAL A 201 -9.15 10.09 -6.67
C VAL A 201 -9.84 11.25 -7.36
N GLU A 202 -10.80 10.95 -8.22
CA GLU A 202 -11.67 11.96 -8.84
C GLU A 202 -12.70 12.51 -7.83
N GLU A 203 -13.12 11.66 -6.88
CA GLU A 203 -14.04 11.99 -5.80
C GLU A 203 -13.69 11.22 -4.52
N ARG A 204 -14.14 11.72 -3.37
CA ARG A 204 -13.91 11.10 -2.06
C ARG A 204 -15.00 10.06 -1.76
N SER A 205 -14.94 8.92 -2.45
CA SER A 205 -15.83 7.79 -2.23
C SER A 205 -15.03 6.50 -2.07
N ALA A 206 -15.57 5.52 -1.32
CA ALA A 206 -14.91 4.23 -1.15
C ALA A 206 -14.65 3.54 -2.50
N ALA A 207 -15.64 3.59 -3.40
CA ALA A 207 -15.50 3.04 -4.76
C ALA A 207 -14.36 3.71 -5.55
N ALA A 208 -14.25 5.04 -5.49
CA ALA A 208 -13.19 5.77 -6.18
C ALA A 208 -11.80 5.46 -5.59
N VAL A 209 -11.68 5.33 -4.26
CA VAL A 209 -10.43 4.92 -3.60
C VAL A 209 -10.00 3.53 -4.05
N ILE A 210 -10.90 2.53 -3.99
CA ILE A 210 -10.60 1.15 -4.42
C ILE A 210 -10.21 1.10 -5.91
N ALA A 211 -10.98 1.77 -6.77
CA ALA A 211 -10.69 1.81 -8.20
C ALA A 211 -9.32 2.47 -8.51
N ALA A 212 -8.93 3.49 -7.75
CA ALA A 212 -7.65 4.16 -7.90
C ALA A 212 -6.48 3.25 -7.50
N VAL A 213 -6.54 2.63 -6.32
CA VAL A 213 -5.43 1.79 -5.82
C VAL A 213 -5.23 0.52 -6.65
N LYS A 214 -6.30 -0.12 -7.12
CA LYS A 214 -6.20 -1.28 -8.03
C LYS A 214 -5.51 -0.93 -9.36
N ARG A 215 -5.52 0.35 -9.76
CA ARG A 215 -4.83 0.87 -10.97
C ARG A 215 -3.44 1.42 -10.70
N GLY A 216 -2.96 1.38 -9.44
CA GLY A 216 -1.68 1.94 -9.03
C GLY A 216 -1.69 3.46 -8.89
N ARG A 217 -2.86 4.11 -8.80
CA ARG A 217 -2.98 5.58 -8.64
C ARG A 217 -2.77 6.02 -7.19
N SER A 218 -1.68 5.57 -6.60
CA SER A 218 -1.32 5.87 -5.21
C SER A 218 0.20 5.95 -5.03
N TYR A 219 0.66 6.46 -3.90
CA TYR A 219 2.01 6.18 -3.42
C TYR A 219 1.99 5.98 -1.91
N ALA A 220 2.94 5.20 -1.42
CA ALA A 220 3.09 4.89 -0.02
C ALA A 220 4.12 5.82 0.63
N THR A 221 3.93 6.19 1.89
CA THR A 221 4.83 7.10 2.59
C THR A 221 4.78 6.92 4.10
N THR A 222 5.87 7.29 4.77
CA THR A 222 5.94 7.44 6.24
C THR A 222 6.12 8.91 6.64
N GLY A 223 5.80 9.84 5.73
CA GLY A 223 5.81 11.29 5.96
C GLY A 223 6.46 12.15 4.87
N LEU A 224 7.35 11.58 4.03
CA LEU A 224 7.95 12.27 2.88
C LEU A 224 6.93 12.33 1.73
N LEU A 225 6.66 13.53 1.19
CA LEU A 225 5.59 13.70 0.20
C LEU A 225 6.13 13.93 -1.23
N LEU A 226 5.35 13.45 -2.20
CA LEU A 226 5.55 13.72 -3.62
C LEU A 226 5.05 15.14 -3.92
N LYS A 227 5.89 15.98 -4.52
CA LYS A 227 5.47 17.25 -5.13
C LYS A 227 5.07 17.08 -6.58
N ASN A 228 5.87 16.33 -7.33
CA ASN A 228 5.69 16.17 -8.77
C ASN A 228 6.27 14.83 -9.24
N LEU A 229 5.58 14.20 -10.18
CA LEU A 229 6.09 13.06 -10.95
C LEU A 229 5.74 13.28 -12.41
N GLN A 230 6.74 13.23 -13.27
CA GLN A 230 6.55 13.31 -14.72
C GLN A 230 7.27 12.16 -15.39
N GLU A 231 6.66 11.62 -16.44
CA GLU A 231 7.30 10.69 -17.35
C GLU A 231 7.02 11.13 -18.78
N ASN A 232 8.08 11.34 -19.55
CA ASN A 232 7.99 11.66 -20.97
C ASN A 232 9.03 10.86 -21.75
N GLN A 233 8.57 9.95 -22.62
CA GLN A 233 9.46 9.15 -23.48
C GLN A 233 10.54 8.39 -22.68
N GLY A 234 10.17 7.86 -21.50
CA GLY A 234 11.05 7.12 -20.60
C GLY A 234 11.91 8.00 -19.70
N LEU A 235 11.92 9.33 -19.84
CA LEU A 235 12.53 10.22 -18.86
C LEU A 235 11.59 10.37 -17.68
N ILE A 236 11.95 9.78 -16.53
CA ILE A 236 11.22 9.85 -15.27
C ILE A 236 11.83 10.97 -14.43
N GLN A 237 10.99 11.88 -13.94
CA GLN A 237 11.40 12.99 -13.08
C GLN A 237 10.54 13.02 -11.83
N VAL A 238 11.16 13.03 -10.67
CA VAL A 238 10.50 13.03 -9.36
C VAL A 238 10.96 14.25 -8.56
N GLU A 239 10.00 14.94 -7.94
CA GLU A 239 10.26 16.00 -6.97
C GLU A 239 9.63 15.63 -5.62
N THR A 240 10.41 15.70 -4.55
CA THR A 240 9.96 15.47 -3.17
C THR A 240 9.82 16.79 -2.40
N ASP A 241 9.03 16.76 -1.33
CA ASP A 241 8.76 17.97 -0.54
C ASP A 241 9.89 18.40 0.40
N ALA A 242 10.83 17.49 0.69
CA ALA A 242 12.03 17.75 1.48
C ALA A 242 13.26 16.99 0.91
N PRO A 243 14.48 17.44 1.25
CA PRO A 243 15.70 16.74 0.86
C PRO A 243 15.73 15.29 1.37
N CYS A 244 16.15 14.37 0.51
CA CYS A 244 16.24 12.95 0.79
C CYS A 244 17.30 12.28 -0.09
N THR A 245 17.66 11.05 0.22
CA THR A 245 18.38 10.17 -0.70
C THR A 245 17.35 9.41 -1.54
N GLY A 246 17.29 9.70 -2.83
CA GLY A 246 16.38 9.07 -3.78
C GLY A 246 17.07 7.98 -4.60
N ARG A 247 16.33 6.92 -4.93
CA ARG A 247 16.81 5.77 -5.71
C ARG A 247 15.80 5.37 -6.77
N PHE A 248 16.26 5.27 -8.01
CA PHE A 248 15.54 4.53 -9.04
C PHE A 248 15.96 3.07 -8.98
N ILE A 249 15.00 2.16 -9.02
CA ILE A 249 15.19 0.72 -8.82
C ILE A 249 14.54 -0.03 -9.96
N GLY A 250 15.23 -1.05 -10.47
CA GLY A 250 14.75 -1.94 -11.52
C GLY A 250 14.83 -3.41 -11.10
N PRO A 251 14.77 -4.35 -12.05
CA PRO A 251 14.81 -5.78 -11.79
C PRO A 251 15.91 -6.20 -10.82
N GLU A 252 15.61 -7.22 -10.01
CA GLU A 252 16.45 -7.75 -8.94
C GLU A 252 16.74 -6.74 -7.80
N GLY A 253 15.91 -5.71 -7.67
CA GLY A 253 16.12 -4.62 -6.70
C GLY A 253 17.35 -3.77 -7.02
N ARG A 254 17.83 -3.81 -8.26
CA ARG A 254 19.04 -3.11 -8.68
C ARG A 254 18.84 -1.61 -8.65
N ALA A 255 19.71 -0.89 -7.93
CA ALA A 255 19.78 0.56 -7.98
C ALA A 255 20.26 1.02 -9.37
N LEU A 256 19.35 1.64 -10.12
CA LEU A 256 19.60 2.19 -11.45
C LEU A 256 20.23 3.59 -11.39
N GLY A 257 19.97 4.32 -10.31
CA GLY A 257 20.54 5.62 -10.02
C GLY A 257 20.24 6.01 -8.57
N VAL A 258 21.18 6.71 -7.94
CA VAL A 258 21.08 7.23 -6.57
C VAL A 258 21.55 8.67 -6.57
N ALA A 259 20.81 9.54 -5.89
CA ALA A 259 21.20 10.94 -5.69
C ALA A 259 20.65 11.46 -4.37
N ASP A 260 21.19 12.59 -3.91
CA ASP A 260 20.67 13.35 -2.78
C ASP A 260 20.06 14.66 -3.27
N GLY A 261 19.00 15.12 -2.61
CA GLY A 261 18.35 16.39 -2.90
C GLY A 261 16.84 16.27 -2.90
N THR A 262 16.18 17.12 -3.69
CA THR A 262 14.71 17.14 -3.84
C THR A 262 14.25 16.80 -5.25
N HIS A 263 15.17 16.72 -6.22
CA HIS A 263 14.87 16.50 -7.64
C HIS A 263 15.69 15.32 -8.15
N PHE A 264 15.00 14.36 -8.76
CA PHE A 264 15.58 13.12 -9.24
C PHE A 264 15.17 12.88 -10.68
N SER A 265 16.09 12.37 -11.50
CA SER A 265 15.80 12.03 -12.89
C SER A 265 16.46 10.74 -13.30
N TYR A 266 15.76 9.94 -14.10
CA TYR A 266 16.30 8.73 -14.70
C TYR A 266 15.71 8.48 -16.08
N GLN A 267 16.57 8.12 -17.03
CA GLN A 267 16.14 7.73 -18.37
C GLN A 267 16.02 6.20 -18.41
N ALA A 268 14.79 5.71 -18.49
CA ALA A 268 14.51 4.29 -18.66
C ALA A 268 15.07 3.76 -19.98
N LYS A 269 15.55 2.52 -19.94
CA LYS A 269 16.15 1.77 -21.04
C LYS A 269 15.27 0.57 -21.35
N ASP A 270 15.78 -0.64 -21.12
CA ASP A 270 15.14 -1.93 -21.37
C ASP A 270 14.70 -2.63 -20.07
N GLU A 271 14.71 -1.93 -18.93
CA GLU A 271 14.24 -2.49 -17.67
C GLU A 271 12.75 -2.89 -17.74
N ALA A 272 12.42 -4.07 -17.21
CA ALA A 272 11.03 -4.55 -17.17
C ALA A 272 10.11 -3.66 -16.31
N TYR A 273 10.69 -3.02 -15.30
CA TYR A 273 10.06 -1.98 -14.50
C TYR A 273 11.11 -0.98 -14.00
N VAL A 274 10.65 0.23 -13.68
CA VAL A 274 11.40 1.21 -12.90
C VAL A 274 10.48 1.72 -11.79
N ARG A 275 10.90 1.60 -10.54
CA ARG A 275 10.25 2.24 -9.39
C ARG A 275 11.17 3.28 -8.76
N PHE A 276 10.61 4.18 -7.97
CA PHE A 276 11.38 5.17 -7.23
C PHE A 276 11.08 5.05 -5.73
N GLN A 277 12.12 5.06 -4.91
CA GLN A 277 12.00 5.18 -3.47
C GLN A 277 12.94 6.25 -2.92
N ALA A 278 12.54 6.88 -1.83
CA ALA A 278 13.35 7.89 -1.16
C ALA A 278 13.25 7.77 0.35
N GLU A 279 14.32 8.18 1.03
CA GLU A 279 14.40 8.24 2.49
C GLU A 279 15.10 9.53 2.92
N GLY A 280 14.53 10.21 3.91
CA GLY A 280 15.11 11.42 4.52
C GLY A 280 14.53 11.66 5.91
N GLU A 281 14.80 12.84 6.48
CA GLU A 281 14.35 13.18 7.84
C GLU A 281 12.83 13.17 8.02
N ARG A 282 12.07 13.42 6.93
CA ARG A 282 10.60 13.38 6.94
C ARG A 282 10.02 11.98 6.76
N GLY A 283 10.86 10.96 6.63
CA GLY A 283 10.43 9.58 6.41
C GLY A 283 10.75 9.06 5.01
N ARG A 284 10.00 8.03 4.62
CA ARG A 284 10.17 7.28 3.36
C ARG A 284 9.05 7.60 2.39
N LEU A 285 9.32 7.41 1.10
CA LEU A 285 8.36 7.48 0.02
C LEU A 285 8.62 6.34 -0.96
N PHE A 286 7.56 5.64 -1.36
CA PHE A 286 7.59 4.56 -2.33
C PHE A 286 6.58 4.83 -3.44
N LEU A 287 7.08 5.08 -4.65
CA LEU A 287 6.22 5.20 -5.84
C LEU A 287 5.96 3.83 -6.45
N GLN A 288 4.77 3.67 -7.01
CA GLN A 288 4.39 2.50 -7.78
C GLN A 288 5.30 2.33 -9.00
N PRO A 289 5.58 1.09 -9.43
CA PRO A 289 6.45 0.84 -10.56
C PRO A 289 5.84 1.36 -11.86
N LEU A 290 6.68 1.97 -12.68
CA LEU A 290 6.40 2.20 -14.09
C LEU A 290 6.85 0.95 -14.84
N PHE A 291 5.91 0.28 -15.52
CA PHE A 291 6.18 -0.98 -16.18
C PHE A 291 6.52 -0.78 -17.65
N ALA A 292 7.40 -1.62 -18.21
CA ALA A 292 7.49 -1.78 -19.65
C ALA A 292 6.12 -2.24 -20.23
N PRO A 293 5.82 -1.98 -21.51
CA PRO A 293 4.64 -2.55 -22.15
C PRO A 293 4.67 -4.06 -22.02
N LYS A 294 3.51 -4.69 -21.82
CA LYS A 294 3.45 -6.15 -22.03
C LYS A 294 3.85 -6.41 -23.48
N SER A 295 4.78 -7.33 -23.70
CA SER A 295 5.00 -7.88 -25.04
C SER A 295 3.66 -8.39 -25.56
N PRO A 296 3.28 -8.08 -26.82
CA PRO A 296 2.09 -8.70 -27.39
C PRO A 296 2.29 -10.22 -27.34
N THR A 297 1.37 -10.89 -26.64
CA THR A 297 1.22 -12.34 -26.64
C THR A 297 0.76 -12.82 -28.00
#